data_AF-A0A8C2H508-F1
#
_entry.id   AF-A0A8C2H508-F1
#
_cell.length_a   1.000
_cell.length_b   1.000
_cell.length_c   1.000
_cell.angle_alpha   90.00
_cell.angle_beta   90.00
_cell.angle_gamma   90.00
#
_symmetry.space_group_name_H-M   'P 1'
#
loop_
_entity.id
_entity.type
_entity.pdbx_description
1 polymer ?
#
loop_
_entity_poly.entity_id
_entity_poly.type
_entity_poly.pdbx_seq_one_letter_code
_entity_poly.pdbx_strand_id
1 'polypeptide(L)'
;SHWSTNTHLHKVQSLQNNFKDKWKTGSLVRNNPREIVEKVATDIERLLAKKRKALEVRKHKITQDHRWQDGIKDGEDIDSQMTLKLEFVFDPNFKNHVNYSYTAVQIPTDIYKGAPVILNELNWTQTLERVFIENSRDDTSLLWQAFGSATGVTRYYPAAPWRAPDKIDLYDVQRRPWYIQGASSPKDMVILVDVSCSVSGLTLKLIKASVTEMLDTLSDDDYISVARFNEKAEAVVPCFKHLVQANVCNKKYFKDSVQQMQAKGTTDYKSGFHFAFNQLLNVSLNSPAKVKANLLTIQFCIYFICYQFILFIVIIYSKLLANEKLFNASLLSLH
;
A
#
# COMPACT_ATOMS: atom_id res chain seq x y z
N SER A 1 -46.42 -6.35 -36.55
CA SER A 1 -47.61 -5.55 -36.90
C SER A 1 -48.44 -5.12 -35.67
N HIS A 2 -47.82 -4.81 -34.52
CA HIS A 2 -48.54 -4.33 -33.33
C HIS A 2 -47.73 -3.21 -32.62
N TRP A 3 -47.50 -2.11 -33.33
CA TRP A 3 -47.38 -0.82 -32.64
C TRP A 3 -48.80 -0.25 -32.66
N SER A 4 -49.49 -0.29 -31.51
CA SER A 4 -50.76 0.42 -31.31
C SER A 4 -50.50 1.91 -31.52
N THR A 5 -50.67 2.38 -32.74
CA THR A 5 -50.12 3.66 -33.21
C THR A 5 -50.73 4.86 -32.48
N ASN A 6 -52.03 4.84 -32.14
CA ASN A 6 -52.70 6.02 -31.60
C ASN A 6 -52.39 6.34 -30.13
N THR A 7 -52.36 5.36 -29.23
CA THR A 7 -52.14 5.62 -27.78
C THR A 7 -50.71 6.05 -27.46
N HIS A 8 -49.73 5.55 -28.21
CA HIS A 8 -48.34 5.98 -28.08
C HIS A 8 -48.11 7.36 -28.70
N LEU A 9 -48.75 7.67 -29.83
CA LEU A 9 -48.71 9.00 -30.45
C LEU A 9 -49.31 10.08 -29.52
N HIS A 10 -50.46 9.80 -28.90
CA HIS A 10 -51.09 10.73 -27.94
C HIS A 10 -50.22 10.96 -26.70
N LYS A 11 -49.54 9.92 -26.18
CA LYS A 11 -48.60 10.08 -25.05
C LYS A 11 -47.38 10.93 -25.43
N VAL A 12 -46.82 10.75 -26.61
CA VAL A 12 -45.69 11.56 -27.11
C VAL A 12 -46.11 13.02 -27.29
N GLN A 13 -47.27 13.27 -27.89
CA GLN A 13 -47.81 14.62 -28.07
C GLN A 13 -48.12 15.29 -26.72
N SER A 14 -48.69 14.56 -25.76
CA SER A 14 -48.93 15.04 -24.41
C SER A 14 -47.62 15.40 -23.69
N LEU A 15 -46.57 14.57 -23.81
CA LEU A 15 -45.25 14.87 -23.25
C LEU A 15 -44.60 16.09 -23.92
N GLN A 16 -44.74 16.25 -25.23
CA GLN A 16 -44.24 17.44 -25.93
C GLN A 16 -44.95 18.72 -25.48
N ASN A 17 -46.27 18.67 -25.29
CA ASN A 17 -47.03 19.82 -24.80
C ASN A 17 -46.67 20.15 -23.35
N ASN A 18 -46.58 19.14 -22.48
CA ASN A 18 -46.13 19.31 -21.10
C ASN A 18 -44.70 19.85 -21.02
N PHE A 19 -43.81 19.41 -21.91
CA PHE A 19 -42.45 19.93 -22.01
C PHE A 19 -42.45 21.39 -22.48
N LYS A 20 -43.26 21.75 -23.48
CA LYS A 20 -43.41 23.14 -23.95
C LYS A 20 -43.99 24.08 -22.89
N ASP A 21 -44.91 23.61 -22.06
CA ASP A 21 -45.47 24.42 -20.98
C ASP A 21 -44.46 24.61 -19.84
N LYS A 22 -43.70 23.57 -19.48
CA LYS A 22 -42.57 23.70 -18.54
C LYS A 22 -41.37 24.46 -19.12
N TRP A 23 -41.23 24.49 -20.44
CA TRP A 23 -40.20 25.26 -21.14
C TRP A 23 -40.42 26.76 -20.99
N LYS A 24 -41.67 27.22 -20.93
CA LYS A 24 -41.98 28.64 -20.72
C LYS A 24 -41.57 29.14 -19.33
N THR A 25 -41.43 28.23 -18.36
CA THR A 25 -41.02 28.56 -16.99
C THR A 25 -39.57 28.22 -16.68
N GLY A 26 -38.89 27.42 -17.51
CA GLY A 26 -37.48 27.05 -17.37
C GLY A 26 -36.56 27.84 -18.30
N SER A 27 -35.29 27.99 -17.91
CA SER A 27 -34.24 28.56 -18.79
C SER A 27 -33.40 27.45 -19.41
N LEU A 28 -33.19 27.52 -20.73
CA LEU A 28 -32.25 26.63 -21.41
C LEU A 28 -30.83 27.12 -21.16
N VAL A 29 -30.08 26.40 -20.33
CA VAL A 29 -28.66 26.64 -20.13
C VAL A 29 -27.86 25.73 -21.05
N ARG A 30 -27.02 26.33 -21.90
CA ARG A 30 -26.08 25.57 -22.72
C ARG A 30 -24.89 25.16 -21.85
N ASN A 31 -24.69 23.86 -21.69
CA ASN A 31 -23.52 23.34 -21.00
C ASN A 31 -22.27 23.53 -21.88
N ASN A 32 -21.30 24.32 -21.41
CA ASN A 32 -19.97 24.39 -22.01
C ASN A 32 -19.09 23.29 -21.40
N PRO A 33 -18.68 22.26 -22.18
CA PRO A 33 -17.90 21.15 -21.64
C PRO A 33 -16.57 21.60 -21.02
N ARG A 34 -15.94 22.64 -21.57
CA ARG A 34 -14.66 23.16 -21.07
C ARG A 34 -14.80 23.77 -19.68
N GLU A 35 -15.80 24.62 -19.48
CA GLU A 35 -16.08 25.25 -18.18
C GLU A 35 -16.45 24.21 -17.12
N ILE A 36 -17.19 23.16 -17.49
CA ILE A 36 -17.53 22.08 -16.58
C ILE A 36 -16.26 21.33 -16.13
N VAL A 37 -15.38 20.98 -17.08
CA VAL A 37 -14.12 20.29 -16.75
C VAL A 37 -13.22 21.17 -15.89
N GLU A 38 -13.09 22.45 -16.21
CA GLU A 38 -12.27 23.40 -15.44
C GLU A 38 -12.80 23.61 -14.02
N LYS A 39 -14.13 23.72 -13.87
CA LYS A 39 -14.77 23.80 -12.56
C LYS A 39 -14.51 22.53 -11.74
N VAL A 40 -14.71 21.35 -12.33
CA VAL A 40 -14.48 20.06 -11.66
C VAL A 40 -13.01 19.90 -11.28
N ALA A 41 -12.07 20.25 -12.17
CA ALA A 41 -10.64 20.18 -11.89
C ALA A 41 -10.26 21.07 -10.69
N THR A 42 -10.77 22.30 -10.65
CA THR A 42 -10.54 23.26 -9.56
C THR A 42 -11.13 22.76 -8.23
N ASP A 43 -12.32 22.17 -8.25
CA ASP A 43 -12.95 21.63 -7.05
C ASP A 43 -12.20 20.41 -6.51
N ILE A 44 -11.70 19.54 -7.40
CA ILE A 44 -10.83 18.41 -7.04
C ILE A 44 -9.51 18.91 -6.45
N GLU A 45 -8.87 19.91 -7.07
CA GLU A 45 -7.64 20.50 -6.56
C GLU A 45 -7.83 21.06 -5.16
N ARG A 46 -8.90 21.83 -4.93
CA ARG A 46 -9.23 22.38 -3.61
C ARG A 46 -9.47 21.27 -2.59
N LEU A 47 -10.17 20.20 -2.97
CA LEU A 47 -10.42 19.04 -2.10
C LEU A 47 -9.12 18.34 -1.72
N LEU A 48 -8.24 18.09 -2.68
CA LEU A 48 -6.94 17.43 -2.44
C LEU A 48 -6.00 18.33 -1.63
N ALA A 49 -6.03 19.64 -1.85
CA ALA A 49 -5.24 20.60 -1.07
C ALA A 49 -5.64 20.63 0.41
N LYS A 50 -6.96 20.58 0.71
CA LYS A 50 -7.45 20.46 2.10
C LYS A 50 -6.96 19.17 2.76
N LYS A 51 -7.06 18.04 2.07
CA LYS A 51 -6.56 16.75 2.56
C LYS A 51 -5.05 16.77 2.82
N ARG A 52 -4.27 17.39 1.92
CA ARG A 52 -2.82 17.57 2.10
C ARG A 52 -2.50 18.40 3.34
N LYS A 53 -3.22 19.51 3.54
CA LYS A 53 -3.06 20.36 4.72
C LYS A 53 -3.30 19.58 6.02
N ALA A 54 -4.31 18.71 6.07
CA ALA A 54 -4.56 17.86 7.24
C ALA A 54 -3.43 16.83 7.50
N LEU A 55 -2.71 16.41 6.45
CA LEU A 55 -1.57 15.48 6.55
C LEU A 55 -0.24 16.16 6.93
N GLU A 56 -0.01 17.41 6.54
CA GLU A 56 1.25 18.14 6.79
C GLU A 56 1.45 18.50 8.27
N VAL A 57 0.38 18.56 9.05
CA VAL A 57 0.43 19.01 10.44
C VAL A 57 1.07 17.94 11.35
N ARG A 58 2.33 18.22 11.77
CA ARG A 58 3.00 17.80 13.03
C ARG A 58 3.64 16.41 13.16
N LYS A 59 3.97 15.72 12.06
CA LYS A 59 4.70 14.42 12.16
C LYS A 59 6.06 14.49 12.88
N HIS A 60 6.81 15.59 12.75
CA HIS A 60 8.20 15.67 13.25
C HIS A 60 8.36 16.16 14.70
N LYS A 61 7.43 16.98 15.20
CA LYS A 61 7.59 17.61 16.53
C LYS A 61 7.25 16.64 17.66
N ILE A 62 6.27 15.77 17.41
CA ILE A 62 5.72 14.83 18.40
C ILE A 62 6.71 13.70 18.72
N THR A 63 7.34 13.11 17.71
CA THR A 63 8.29 12.00 17.91
C THR A 63 9.59 12.45 18.58
N GLN A 64 10.04 13.68 18.34
CA GLN A 64 11.28 14.20 18.93
C GLN A 64 11.19 14.49 20.43
N ASP A 65 9.98 14.79 20.92
CA ASP A 65 9.75 15.10 22.34
C ASP A 65 9.56 13.82 23.19
N HIS A 66 9.36 12.65 22.58
CA HIS A 66 9.13 11.41 23.31
C HIS A 66 10.44 10.79 23.81
N ARG A 67 10.52 10.56 25.12
CA ARG A 67 11.60 9.79 25.74
C ARG A 67 11.16 8.34 25.92
N TRP A 68 12.00 7.43 25.43
CA TRP A 68 11.82 5.99 25.59
C TRP A 68 11.77 5.58 27.08
N GLN A 69 10.87 4.65 27.40
CA GLN A 69 10.70 4.12 28.75
C GLN A 69 10.83 2.59 28.74
N ASP A 70 11.92 2.07 29.32
CA ASP A 70 12.21 0.64 29.39
C ASP A 70 11.37 -0.13 30.43
N GLY A 71 10.76 0.58 31.38
CA GLY A 71 10.05 0.01 32.53
C GLY A 71 8.53 -0.03 32.43
N ILE A 72 7.94 0.20 31.24
CA ILE A 72 6.49 0.11 31.08
C ILE A 72 6.10 -1.37 31.20
N LYS A 73 5.53 -1.74 32.35
CA LYS A 73 4.85 -3.02 32.51
C LYS A 73 3.44 -2.88 31.99
N ASP A 74 2.88 -3.96 31.45
CA ASP A 74 1.42 -4.10 31.30
C ASP A 74 0.83 -3.89 32.69
N GLY A 75 0.38 -2.68 32.98
CA GLY A 75 -0.38 -2.44 34.19
C GLY A 75 -1.64 -3.29 34.11
N GLU A 76 -2.09 -3.79 35.25
CA GLU A 76 -3.48 -4.26 35.46
C GLU A 76 -4.52 -3.19 35.03
N ASP A 77 -4.08 -1.97 34.67
CA ASP A 77 -4.83 -0.87 34.08
C ASP A 77 -5.05 -0.91 32.55
N ILE A 78 -4.34 -1.74 31.77
CA ILE A 78 -4.60 -1.81 30.30
C ILE A 78 -5.95 -2.50 30.02
N ASP A 79 -6.28 -3.53 30.80
CA ASP A 79 -7.60 -4.20 30.71
C ASP A 79 -8.73 -3.29 31.23
N SER A 80 -8.42 -2.47 32.25
CA SER A 80 -9.32 -1.46 32.81
C SER A 80 -9.63 -0.32 31.83
N GLN A 81 -8.66 0.10 30.99
CA GLN A 81 -8.89 1.07 29.91
C GLN A 81 -9.53 0.44 28.66
N MET A 82 -9.35 -0.86 28.43
CA MET A 82 -10.02 -1.61 27.36
C MET A 82 -11.52 -1.80 27.57
N THR A 83 -12.03 -1.54 28.78
CA THR A 83 -13.47 -1.62 29.10
C THR A 83 -14.11 -0.24 29.31
N LEU A 84 -13.61 0.81 28.67
CA LEU A 84 -14.42 2.01 28.48
C LEU A 84 -15.65 1.61 27.67
N LYS A 85 -16.84 1.67 28.29
CA LYS A 85 -18.12 1.55 27.58
C LYS A 85 -18.25 2.76 26.66
N LEU A 86 -17.63 2.65 25.49
CA LEU A 86 -17.67 3.66 24.45
C LEU A 86 -19.04 3.58 23.78
N GLU A 87 -19.71 4.73 23.71
CA GLU A 87 -20.90 4.87 22.89
C GLU A 87 -20.49 5.07 21.44
N PHE A 88 -20.95 4.18 20.56
CA PHE A 88 -20.72 4.29 19.13
C PHE A 88 -22.02 4.67 18.42
N VAL A 89 -21.98 5.75 17.65
CA VAL A 89 -23.13 6.27 16.91
C VAL A 89 -22.98 5.90 15.44
N PHE A 90 -24.06 5.47 14.81
CA PHE A 90 -24.05 5.18 13.38
C PHE A 90 -23.88 6.48 12.58
N ASP A 91 -22.87 6.51 11.72
CA ASP A 91 -22.61 7.65 10.84
C ASP A 91 -22.79 7.26 9.35
N PRO A 92 -23.68 7.95 8.61
CA PRO A 92 -23.91 7.67 7.19
C PRO A 92 -22.69 7.87 6.28
N ASN A 93 -21.77 8.78 6.61
CA ASN A 93 -20.57 9.04 5.81
C ASN A 93 -19.60 7.85 5.88
N PHE A 94 -19.50 7.23 7.06
CA PHE A 94 -18.65 6.08 7.31
C PHE A 94 -19.35 4.74 7.05
N LYS A 95 -20.69 4.74 6.97
CA LYS A 95 -21.53 3.52 6.91
C LYS A 95 -21.16 2.53 8.01
N ASN A 96 -20.86 3.06 9.20
CA ASN A 96 -20.39 2.29 10.35
C ASN A 96 -20.74 3.00 11.66
N HIS A 97 -20.69 2.26 12.77
CA HIS A 97 -20.77 2.83 14.11
C HIS A 97 -19.39 3.40 14.50
N VAL A 98 -19.35 4.69 14.84
CA VAL A 98 -18.12 5.42 15.10
C VAL A 98 -18.22 6.23 16.39
N ASN A 99 -17.07 6.57 16.97
CA ASN A 99 -16.91 7.42 18.13
C ASN A 99 -15.92 8.54 17.82
N TYR A 100 -16.38 9.77 17.90
CA TYR A 100 -15.61 10.97 17.57
C TYR A 100 -14.74 11.50 18.72
N SER A 101 -14.86 10.92 19.92
CA SER A 101 -14.10 11.33 21.11
C SER A 101 -12.73 10.67 21.19
N TYR A 102 -12.58 9.48 20.59
CA TYR A 102 -11.37 8.67 20.70
C TYR A 102 -10.88 8.14 19.36
N THR A 103 -9.65 7.67 19.37
CA THR A 103 -9.02 6.88 18.31
C THR A 103 -9.09 5.40 18.64
N ALA A 104 -9.21 4.57 17.61
CA ALA A 104 -9.06 3.13 17.74
C ALA A 104 -7.66 2.71 17.33
N VAL A 105 -7.16 1.65 17.97
CA VAL A 105 -5.86 1.07 17.69
C VAL A 105 -6.04 -0.38 17.24
N GLN A 106 -5.44 -0.73 16.12
CA GLN A 106 -5.33 -2.09 15.63
C GLN A 106 -3.87 -2.55 15.75
N ILE A 107 -3.70 -3.73 16.33
CA ILE A 107 -2.42 -4.42 16.47
C ILE A 107 -2.57 -5.76 15.76
N PRO A 108 -1.69 -6.11 14.81
CA PRO A 108 -1.67 -7.42 14.15
C PRO A 108 -1.66 -8.57 15.17
N THR A 109 -2.32 -9.67 14.84
CA THR A 109 -2.53 -10.79 15.77
C THR A 109 -1.24 -11.53 16.16
N ASP A 110 -0.20 -11.42 15.35
CA ASP A 110 1.13 -12.01 15.56
C ASP A 110 2.06 -11.14 16.43
N ILE A 111 1.62 -9.93 16.81
CA ILE A 111 2.38 -9.00 17.64
C ILE A 111 1.86 -9.02 19.08
N TYR A 112 2.76 -9.25 20.04
CA TYR A 112 2.43 -9.19 21.46
C TYR A 112 2.23 -7.74 21.92
N LYS A 113 1.01 -7.44 22.42
CA LYS A 113 0.61 -6.08 22.80
C LYS A 113 1.41 -5.49 23.97
N GLY A 114 1.88 -6.34 24.88
CA GLY A 114 2.65 -5.95 26.06
C GLY A 114 4.16 -5.79 25.82
N ALA A 115 4.61 -5.91 24.57
CA ALA A 115 6.01 -5.68 24.26
C ALA A 115 6.36 -4.20 24.53
N PRO A 116 7.48 -3.88 25.21
CA PRO A 116 7.85 -2.50 25.53
C PRO A 116 7.92 -1.58 24.30
N VAL A 117 8.33 -2.13 23.15
CA VAL A 117 8.34 -1.41 21.86
C VAL A 117 6.94 -0.96 21.46
N ILE A 118 5.94 -1.83 21.61
CA ILE A 118 4.55 -1.53 21.29
C ILE A 118 3.96 -0.57 22.32
N LEU A 119 4.23 -0.76 23.61
CA LEU A 119 3.74 0.13 24.66
C LEU A 119 4.27 1.57 24.50
N ASN A 120 5.56 1.74 24.20
CA ASN A 120 6.13 3.05 23.90
C ASN A 120 5.47 3.65 22.65
N GLU A 121 5.23 2.84 21.61
CA GLU A 121 4.53 3.28 20.40
C GLU A 121 3.12 3.80 20.70
N LEU A 122 2.36 3.07 21.51
CA LEU A 122 1.01 3.47 21.93
C LEU A 122 1.01 4.77 22.73
N ASN A 123 2.01 4.93 23.60
CA ASN A 123 2.16 6.10 24.45
C ASN A 123 2.37 7.38 23.63
N TRP A 124 3.38 7.41 22.74
CA TRP A 124 3.66 8.62 21.98
C TRP A 124 2.58 8.90 20.92
N THR A 125 2.02 7.85 20.29
CA THR A 125 0.97 7.99 19.26
C THR A 125 -0.36 8.48 19.83
N GLN A 126 -0.57 8.46 21.15
CA GLN A 126 -1.77 9.02 21.78
C GLN A 126 -1.93 10.51 21.47
N THR A 127 -0.84 11.24 21.33
CA THR A 127 -0.85 12.67 20.97
C THR A 127 -1.50 12.96 19.60
N LEU A 128 -1.54 11.97 18.70
CA LEU A 128 -2.18 12.09 17.38
C LEU A 128 -3.70 12.21 17.47
N GLU A 129 -4.31 11.71 18.55
CA GLU A 129 -5.77 11.78 18.74
C GLU A 129 -6.29 13.21 18.69
N ARG A 130 -5.63 14.13 19.38
CA ARG A 130 -5.97 15.55 19.35
C ARG A 130 -5.88 16.12 17.94
N VAL A 131 -4.85 15.76 17.19
CA VAL A 131 -4.64 16.23 15.81
C VAL A 131 -5.76 15.71 14.91
N PHE A 132 -6.15 14.45 15.03
CA PHE A 132 -7.23 13.88 14.23
C PHE A 132 -8.59 14.53 14.53
N ILE A 133 -8.87 14.81 15.80
CA ILE A 133 -10.09 15.53 16.21
C ILE A 133 -10.09 16.96 15.67
N GLU A 134 -8.97 17.69 15.78
CA GLU A 134 -8.82 19.05 15.23
C GLU A 134 -9.05 19.05 13.70
N ASN A 135 -8.42 18.14 12.96
CA ASN A 135 -8.61 17.99 11.52
C ASN A 135 -10.08 17.74 11.14
N SER A 136 -10.77 16.86 11.87
CA SER A 136 -12.18 16.54 11.61
C SER A 136 -13.13 17.69 11.93
N ARG A 137 -12.75 18.58 12.86
CA ARG A 137 -13.51 19.80 13.16
C ARG A 137 -13.30 20.87 12.08
N ASP A 138 -12.08 20.97 11.56
CA ASP A 138 -11.74 21.90 10.48
C ASP A 138 -12.37 21.50 9.13
N ASP A 139 -12.46 20.19 8.85
CA ASP A 139 -13.09 19.66 7.64
C ASP A 139 -13.95 18.42 7.97
N THR A 140 -15.27 18.65 8.09
CA THR A 140 -16.27 17.61 8.37
C THR A 140 -16.47 16.63 7.21
N SER A 141 -15.87 16.88 6.04
CA SER A 141 -15.91 15.95 4.89
C SER A 141 -14.79 14.92 4.91
N LEU A 142 -13.86 15.03 5.88
CA LEU A 142 -12.80 14.04 6.06
C LEU A 142 -13.38 12.69 6.48
N LEU A 143 -12.92 11.65 5.80
CA LEU A 143 -13.17 10.27 6.17
C LEU A 143 -12.08 9.79 7.14
N TRP A 144 -11.77 8.50 7.11
CA TRP A 144 -10.78 7.88 7.98
C TRP A 144 -9.44 8.61 7.93
N GLN A 145 -8.96 9.00 9.11
CA GLN A 145 -7.59 9.42 9.32
C GLN A 145 -6.85 8.25 9.95
N ALA A 146 -5.71 7.86 9.40
CA ALA A 146 -4.97 6.70 9.87
C ALA A 146 -3.46 6.99 9.95
N PHE A 147 -2.84 6.47 10.99
CA PHE A 147 -1.40 6.40 11.18
C PHE A 147 -0.99 4.94 11.25
N GLY A 148 -0.06 4.54 10.38
CA GLY A 148 0.59 3.24 10.45
C GLY A 148 2.01 3.39 10.99
N SER A 149 2.34 2.63 12.01
CA SER A 149 3.69 2.59 12.58
C SER A 149 4.60 1.61 11.84
N ALA A 150 5.90 1.87 11.90
CA ALA A 150 6.94 0.91 11.53
C ALA A 150 6.99 -0.32 12.47
N THR A 151 6.29 -0.29 13.61
CA THR A 151 6.12 -1.46 14.49
C THR A 151 4.90 -2.32 14.13
N GLY A 152 4.09 -1.90 13.15
CA GLY A 152 2.87 -2.62 12.73
C GLY A 152 1.59 -2.12 13.40
N VAL A 153 1.70 -1.28 14.43
CA VAL A 153 0.54 -0.66 15.10
C VAL A 153 -0.15 0.33 14.15
N THR A 154 -1.48 0.26 14.08
CA THR A 154 -2.30 1.21 13.34
C THR A 154 -3.21 1.98 14.27
N ARG A 155 -3.24 3.31 14.17
CA ARG A 155 -4.21 4.15 14.88
C ARG A 155 -5.11 4.84 13.86
N TYR A 156 -6.42 4.82 14.07
CA TYR A 156 -7.37 5.45 13.16
C TYR A 156 -8.49 6.21 13.88
N TYR A 157 -9.00 7.23 13.20
CA TYR A 157 -10.05 8.14 13.65
C TYR A 157 -11.15 8.29 12.58
N PRO A 158 -12.43 8.38 12.96
CA PRO A 158 -12.97 8.20 14.32
C PRO A 158 -12.80 6.76 14.81
N ALA A 159 -12.86 6.52 16.13
CA ALA A 159 -12.78 5.16 16.65
C ALA A 159 -13.98 4.34 16.17
N ALA A 160 -13.73 3.11 15.75
CA ALA A 160 -14.78 2.18 15.36
C ALA A 160 -14.37 0.77 15.77
N PRO A 161 -15.33 -0.10 16.13
CA PRO A 161 -15.04 -1.49 16.45
C PRO A 161 -14.39 -2.14 15.24
N TRP A 162 -13.25 -2.78 15.49
CA TRP A 162 -12.57 -3.55 14.45
C TRP A 162 -13.46 -4.71 14.05
N ARG A 163 -13.79 -4.81 12.76
CA ARG A 163 -14.55 -5.96 12.23
C ARG A 163 -13.62 -7.15 12.22
N ALA A 164 -13.47 -7.83 13.35
CA ALA A 164 -12.88 -9.15 13.37
C ALA A 164 -13.86 -10.11 12.68
N PRO A 165 -13.51 -10.70 11.52
CA PRO A 165 -14.33 -11.74 10.94
C PRO A 165 -14.36 -12.97 11.88
N ASP A 166 -15.20 -13.96 11.60
CA ASP A 166 -15.20 -15.26 12.32
C ASP A 166 -13.87 -16.03 12.20
N LYS A 167 -12.89 -15.47 11.48
CA LYS A 167 -11.56 -16.01 11.21
C LYS A 167 -10.49 -15.06 11.76
N ILE A 168 -9.30 -15.61 12.04
CA ILE A 168 -8.13 -14.84 12.46
C ILE A 168 -7.85 -13.73 11.43
N ASP A 169 -7.76 -12.49 11.92
CA ASP A 169 -7.45 -11.34 11.08
C ASP A 169 -5.95 -11.25 10.82
N LEU A 170 -5.57 -11.25 9.54
CA LEU A 170 -4.18 -11.12 9.08
C LEU A 170 -3.87 -9.68 8.64
N TYR A 171 -4.59 -8.70 9.17
CA TYR A 171 -4.34 -7.31 8.85
C TYR A 171 -2.99 -6.84 9.39
N ASP A 172 -2.13 -6.43 8.48
CA ASP A 172 -0.87 -5.75 8.75
C ASP A 172 -0.80 -4.47 7.92
N VAL A 173 -0.51 -3.34 8.57
CA VAL A 173 -0.44 -2.02 7.94
C VAL A 173 0.73 -1.89 6.99
N GLN A 174 1.84 -2.57 7.27
CA GLN A 174 3.07 -2.50 6.49
C GLN A 174 2.89 -3.12 5.10
N ARG A 175 1.91 -4.02 4.97
CA ARG A 175 1.55 -4.68 3.71
C ARG A 175 0.51 -3.90 2.91
N ARG A 176 0.04 -2.74 3.39
CA ARG A 176 -1.01 -1.99 2.72
C ARG A 176 -0.45 -1.11 1.60
N PRO A 177 -1.06 -1.07 0.41
CA PRO A 177 -0.57 -0.28 -0.72
C PRO A 177 -0.34 1.20 -0.36
N TRP A 178 -1.26 1.81 0.40
CA TRP A 178 -1.13 3.21 0.83
C TRP A 178 0.08 3.45 1.74
N TYR A 179 0.46 2.47 2.56
CA TYR A 179 1.64 2.55 3.43
C TYR A 179 2.91 2.39 2.60
N ILE A 180 2.95 1.37 1.74
CA ILE A 180 4.10 1.05 0.89
C ILE A 180 4.44 2.23 -0.04
N GLN A 181 3.44 2.82 -0.70
CA GLN A 181 3.62 3.97 -1.59
C GLN A 181 4.15 5.22 -0.86
N GLY A 182 3.80 5.39 0.43
CA GLY A 182 4.30 6.49 1.24
C GLY A 182 5.68 6.24 1.84
N ALA A 183 6.03 4.98 2.07
CA ALA A 183 7.30 4.58 2.71
C ALA A 183 8.45 4.40 1.72
N SER A 184 8.16 4.11 0.45
CA SER A 184 9.16 3.78 -0.56
C SER A 184 8.91 4.50 -1.88
N SER A 185 9.99 4.90 -2.55
CA SER A 185 9.93 5.39 -3.93
C SER A 185 9.77 4.23 -4.91
N PRO A 186 9.25 4.49 -6.12
CA PRO A 186 9.19 3.50 -7.19
C PRO A 186 10.57 2.89 -7.46
N LYS A 187 10.62 1.57 -7.60
CA LYS A 187 11.86 0.79 -7.72
C LYS A 187 11.83 -0.16 -8.91
N ASP A 188 12.99 -0.31 -9.54
CA ASP A 188 13.26 -1.31 -10.57
C ASP A 188 13.98 -2.49 -9.90
N MET A 189 13.36 -3.67 -9.89
CA MET A 189 13.81 -4.85 -9.14
C MET A 189 13.96 -6.09 -10.03
N VAL A 190 15.07 -6.80 -9.88
CA VAL A 190 15.24 -8.15 -10.45
C VAL A 190 15.29 -9.17 -9.32
N ILE A 191 14.42 -10.19 -9.40
CA ILE A 191 14.38 -11.31 -8.46
C ILE A 191 15.07 -12.50 -9.12
N LEU A 192 16.18 -12.95 -8.53
CA LEU A 192 16.88 -14.16 -8.97
C LEU A 192 16.52 -15.35 -8.07
N VAL A 193 16.04 -16.43 -8.69
CA VAL A 193 15.60 -17.64 -8.01
C VAL A 193 16.53 -18.80 -8.36
N ASP A 194 17.25 -19.33 -7.38
CA ASP A 194 18.03 -20.55 -7.54
C ASP A 194 17.07 -21.74 -7.73
N VAL A 195 17.25 -22.50 -8.81
CA VAL A 195 16.52 -23.74 -9.12
C VAL A 195 17.46 -24.93 -9.29
N SER A 196 18.64 -24.89 -8.68
CA SER A 196 19.58 -26.02 -8.61
C SER A 196 19.05 -27.16 -7.73
N CYS A 197 19.68 -28.33 -7.81
CA CYS A 197 19.23 -29.52 -7.07
C CYS A 197 19.30 -29.36 -5.54
N SER A 198 20.15 -28.44 -5.03
CA SER A 198 20.36 -28.20 -3.59
C SER A 198 19.13 -27.60 -2.90
N VAL A 199 18.31 -26.84 -3.63
CA VAL A 199 17.09 -26.22 -3.09
C VAL A 199 15.86 -27.10 -3.24
N SER A 200 15.99 -28.36 -3.67
CA SER A 200 14.85 -29.27 -3.86
C SER A 200 14.05 -29.51 -2.56
N GLY A 201 12.76 -29.85 -2.71
CA GLY A 201 11.87 -30.14 -1.57
C GLY A 201 11.35 -28.89 -0.84
N LEU A 202 11.54 -28.83 0.48
CA LEU A 202 10.98 -27.77 1.34
C LEU A 202 11.56 -26.39 1.00
N THR A 203 12.86 -26.31 0.71
CA THR A 203 13.55 -25.05 0.39
C THR A 203 12.92 -24.37 -0.83
N LEU A 204 12.71 -25.09 -1.94
CA LEU A 204 12.05 -24.54 -3.12
C LEU A 204 10.61 -24.11 -2.83
N LYS A 205 9.87 -24.85 -1.98
CA LYS A 205 8.52 -24.46 -1.56
C LYS A 205 8.53 -23.14 -0.79
N LEU A 206 9.49 -22.94 0.11
CA LEU A 206 9.68 -21.68 0.83
C LEU A 206 10.09 -20.54 -0.12
N ILE A 207 11.04 -20.77 -1.02
CA ILE A 207 11.45 -19.78 -2.03
C ILE A 207 10.25 -19.31 -2.86
N LYS A 208 9.42 -20.24 -3.37
CA LYS A 208 8.22 -19.91 -4.13
C LYS A 208 7.24 -19.05 -3.33
N ALA A 209 7.03 -19.36 -2.06
CA ALA A 209 6.18 -18.59 -1.17
C ALA A 209 6.77 -17.18 -0.93
N SER A 210 8.07 -17.10 -0.63
CA SER A 210 8.78 -15.83 -0.40
C SER A 210 8.74 -14.92 -1.62
N VAL A 211 8.97 -15.44 -2.83
CA VAL A 211 8.87 -14.66 -4.07
C VAL A 211 7.43 -14.18 -4.30
N THR A 212 6.44 -15.02 -4.00
CA THR A 212 5.01 -14.65 -4.11
C THR A 212 4.67 -13.50 -3.16
N GLU A 213 5.09 -13.57 -1.90
CA GLU A 213 4.89 -12.50 -0.90
C GLU A 213 5.65 -11.23 -1.30
N MET A 214 6.88 -11.35 -1.80
CA MET A 214 7.65 -10.20 -2.30
C MET A 214 6.93 -9.49 -3.45
N LEU A 215 6.37 -10.25 -4.40
CA LEU A 215 5.58 -9.67 -5.49
C LEU A 215 4.35 -8.89 -4.97
N ASP A 216 3.75 -9.32 -3.87
CA ASP A 216 2.61 -8.62 -3.26
C ASP A 216 2.99 -7.29 -2.59
N THR A 217 4.25 -7.10 -2.20
CA THR A 217 4.76 -5.82 -1.68
C THR A 217 4.99 -4.76 -2.75
N LEU A 218 4.83 -5.10 -4.03
CA LEU A 218 5.13 -4.19 -5.14
C LEU A 218 3.89 -3.41 -5.57
N SER A 219 4.12 -2.12 -5.83
CA SER A 219 3.13 -1.18 -6.31
C SER A 219 3.09 -1.15 -7.85
N ASP A 220 2.03 -0.58 -8.42
CA ASP A 220 1.91 -0.47 -9.88
C ASP A 220 2.96 0.48 -10.48
N ASP A 221 3.61 1.34 -9.70
CA ASP A 221 4.70 2.20 -10.18
C ASP A 221 6.07 1.48 -10.24
N ASP A 222 6.17 0.28 -9.67
CA ASP A 222 7.38 -0.53 -9.64
C ASP A 222 7.54 -1.35 -10.93
N TYR A 223 8.80 -1.62 -11.30
CA TYR A 223 9.13 -2.47 -12.45
C TYR A 223 9.89 -3.71 -11.98
N ILE A 224 9.54 -4.87 -12.54
CA ILE A 224 10.06 -6.17 -12.13
C ILE A 224 10.43 -7.10 -13.27
N SER A 225 11.39 -7.95 -12.98
CA SER A 225 11.70 -9.15 -13.75
C SER A 225 12.07 -10.26 -12.78
N VAL A 226 11.53 -11.45 -13.00
CA VAL A 226 11.88 -12.64 -12.23
C VAL A 226 12.62 -13.60 -13.15
N ALA A 227 13.81 -14.02 -12.71
CA ALA A 227 14.63 -14.99 -13.40
C ALA A 227 14.86 -16.21 -12.51
N ARG A 228 14.94 -17.37 -13.13
CA ARG A 228 15.41 -18.59 -12.49
C ARG A 228 16.81 -18.90 -13.00
N PHE A 229 17.67 -19.45 -12.15
CA PHE A 229 19.00 -19.89 -12.58
C PHE A 229 19.38 -21.24 -11.97
N ASN A 230 20.08 -22.03 -12.76
CA ASN A 230 20.83 -23.20 -12.32
C ASN A 230 22.20 -23.15 -13.01
N GLU A 231 22.41 -23.87 -14.11
CA GLU A 231 23.60 -23.75 -14.97
C GLU A 231 23.50 -22.56 -15.93
N LYS A 232 22.28 -22.07 -16.17
CA LYS A 232 22.00 -20.87 -16.96
C LYS A 232 20.88 -20.07 -16.30
N ALA A 233 20.87 -18.77 -16.56
CA ALA A 233 19.84 -17.86 -16.09
C ALA A 233 18.83 -17.53 -17.19
N GLU A 234 17.54 -17.69 -16.89
CA GLU A 234 16.45 -17.47 -17.82
C GLU A 234 15.30 -16.72 -17.15
N ALA A 235 14.62 -15.85 -17.91
CA ALA A 235 13.38 -15.23 -17.46
C ALA A 235 12.30 -16.32 -17.22
N VAL A 236 11.57 -16.21 -16.12
CA VAL A 236 10.55 -17.21 -15.76
C VAL A 236 9.32 -17.11 -16.66
N VAL A 237 9.08 -15.92 -17.21
CA VAL A 237 8.06 -15.65 -18.22
C VAL A 237 8.79 -15.34 -19.54
N PRO A 238 8.75 -16.23 -20.55
CA PRO A 238 9.54 -16.05 -21.79
C PRO A 238 9.19 -14.79 -22.60
N CYS A 239 7.96 -14.28 -22.49
CA CYS A 239 7.56 -13.07 -23.20
C CYS A 239 8.09 -11.78 -22.57
N PHE A 240 8.53 -11.81 -21.30
CA PHE A 240 9.08 -10.65 -20.61
C PHE A 240 10.60 -10.61 -20.77
N LYS A 241 11.06 -9.99 -21.87
CA LYS A 241 12.50 -9.83 -22.18
C LYS A 241 13.19 -8.76 -21.34
N HIS A 242 12.43 -7.82 -20.78
CA HIS A 242 12.87 -6.68 -20.00
C HIS A 242 12.03 -6.55 -18.72
N LEU A 243 12.43 -5.64 -17.84
CA LEU A 243 11.61 -5.23 -16.70
C LEU A 243 10.21 -4.77 -17.16
N VAL A 244 9.17 -5.30 -16.51
CA VAL A 244 7.77 -4.96 -16.78
C VAL A 244 7.12 -4.35 -15.55
N GLN A 245 6.13 -3.49 -15.77
CA GLN A 245 5.38 -2.86 -14.68
C GLN A 245 4.69 -3.92 -13.79
N ALA A 246 4.75 -3.74 -12.48
CA ALA A 246 4.24 -4.68 -11.48
C ALA A 246 2.71 -4.60 -11.28
N ASN A 247 1.95 -4.55 -12.39
CA ASN A 247 0.48 -4.52 -12.38
C ASN A 247 -0.09 -5.87 -11.91
N VAL A 248 -1.34 -5.87 -11.43
CA VAL A 248 -2.06 -7.07 -10.95
C VAL A 248 -1.97 -8.24 -11.95
N CYS A 249 -2.15 -7.98 -13.25
CA CYS A 249 -2.06 -9.01 -14.28
C CYS A 249 -0.63 -9.58 -14.43
N ASN A 250 0.39 -8.72 -14.51
CA ASN A 250 1.78 -9.15 -14.68
C ASN A 250 2.27 -9.92 -13.45
N LYS A 251 1.94 -9.44 -12.25
CA LYS A 251 2.21 -10.13 -10.99
C LYS A 251 1.60 -11.53 -10.98
N LYS A 252 0.36 -11.69 -11.47
CA LYS A 252 -0.28 -13.00 -11.58
C LYS A 252 0.50 -13.95 -12.49
N TYR A 253 0.93 -13.51 -13.67
CA TYR A 253 1.77 -14.34 -14.55
C TYR A 253 3.08 -14.78 -13.88
N PHE A 254 3.76 -13.86 -13.18
CA PHE A 254 4.97 -14.22 -12.44
C PHE A 254 4.69 -15.24 -11.34
N LYS A 255 3.61 -15.07 -10.56
CA LYS A 255 3.22 -16.02 -9.51
C LYS A 255 2.94 -17.41 -10.09
N ASP A 256 2.18 -17.49 -11.17
CA ASP A 256 1.83 -18.76 -11.81
C ASP A 256 3.10 -19.47 -12.33
N SER A 257 4.01 -18.74 -12.98
CA SER A 257 5.30 -19.28 -13.45
C SER A 257 6.23 -19.70 -12.30
N VAL A 258 6.26 -18.94 -11.20
CA VAL A 258 7.05 -19.28 -9.99
C VAL A 258 6.58 -20.60 -9.38
N GLN A 259 5.27 -20.83 -9.32
CA GLN A 259 4.72 -22.08 -8.78
C GLN A 259 5.11 -23.31 -9.61
N GLN A 260 5.33 -23.15 -10.92
CA GLN A 260 5.70 -24.24 -11.83
C GLN A 260 7.19 -24.61 -11.81
N MET A 261 8.06 -23.84 -11.14
CA MET A 261 9.50 -24.11 -11.12
C MET A 261 9.84 -25.47 -10.49
N GLN A 262 10.89 -26.12 -11.01
CA GLN A 262 11.41 -27.39 -10.49
C GLN A 262 12.92 -27.32 -10.31
N ALA A 263 13.41 -27.86 -9.21
CA ALA A 263 14.84 -27.93 -8.89
C ALA A 263 15.53 -28.98 -9.77
N LYS A 264 16.53 -28.57 -10.57
CA LYS A 264 17.33 -29.43 -11.47
C LYS A 264 18.72 -28.83 -11.72
N GLY A 265 19.72 -29.68 -11.94
CA GLY A 265 21.06 -29.26 -12.36
C GLY A 265 21.91 -28.67 -11.23
N THR A 266 23.04 -28.08 -11.61
CA THR A 266 24.02 -27.47 -10.70
C THR A 266 23.80 -25.96 -10.55
N THR A 267 24.47 -25.33 -9.58
CA THR A 267 24.34 -23.90 -9.28
C THR A 267 25.45 -23.08 -9.94
N ASP A 268 25.08 -22.10 -10.76
CA ASP A 268 25.98 -21.07 -11.28
C ASP A 268 25.45 -19.66 -10.99
N TYR A 269 25.94 -19.07 -9.90
CA TYR A 269 25.59 -17.70 -9.53
C TYR A 269 26.07 -16.67 -10.56
N LYS A 270 27.16 -16.95 -11.28
CA LYS A 270 27.74 -16.00 -12.23
C LYS A 270 26.76 -15.71 -13.38
N SER A 271 26.15 -16.74 -13.96
CA SER A 271 25.11 -16.56 -14.98
C SER A 271 23.89 -15.79 -14.44
N GLY A 272 23.45 -16.09 -13.21
CA GLY A 272 22.36 -15.39 -12.53
C GLY A 272 22.62 -13.88 -12.41
N PHE A 273 23.78 -13.51 -11.87
CA PHE A 273 24.16 -12.10 -11.72
C PHE A 273 24.35 -11.40 -13.06
N HIS A 274 24.98 -12.04 -14.07
CA HIS A 274 25.10 -11.46 -15.40
C HIS A 274 23.72 -11.17 -16.02
N PHE A 275 22.76 -12.08 -15.87
CA PHE A 275 21.39 -11.84 -16.33
C PHE A 275 20.76 -10.64 -15.62
N ALA A 276 20.86 -10.55 -14.29
CA ALA A 276 20.28 -9.44 -13.54
C ALA A 276 20.90 -8.09 -13.91
N PHE A 277 22.23 -8.01 -14.03
CA PHE A 277 22.89 -6.78 -14.47
C PHE A 277 22.48 -6.40 -15.89
N ASN A 278 22.39 -7.36 -16.81
CA ASN A 278 21.91 -7.09 -18.18
C ASN A 278 20.47 -6.57 -18.19
N GLN A 279 19.59 -7.09 -17.33
CA GLN A 279 18.22 -6.60 -17.20
C GLN A 279 18.16 -5.16 -16.67
N LEU A 280 18.92 -4.85 -15.63
CA LEU A 280 18.94 -3.53 -15.00
C LEU A 280 19.61 -2.46 -15.88
N LEU A 281 20.67 -2.82 -16.61
CA LEU A 281 21.39 -1.90 -17.49
C LEU A 281 20.60 -1.58 -18.78
N ASN A 282 19.84 -2.54 -19.30
CA ASN A 282 19.05 -2.37 -20.53
C ASN A 282 17.87 -1.39 -20.39
N VAL A 283 17.46 -1.04 -19.16
CA VAL A 283 16.42 0.00 -18.92
C VAL A 283 16.90 1.39 -19.33
N SER A 284 18.21 1.65 -19.29
CA SER A 284 18.79 2.97 -19.58
C SER A 284 18.62 3.43 -21.04
N LEU A 285 18.27 2.53 -21.97
CA LEU A 285 18.26 2.82 -23.42
C LEU A 285 16.86 3.07 -24.01
N ASN A 286 15.78 2.61 -23.37
CA ASN A 286 14.42 2.65 -23.96
C ASN A 286 13.44 3.60 -23.24
N SER A 287 13.91 4.46 -22.34
CA SER A 287 13.07 5.47 -21.67
C SER A 287 13.74 6.85 -21.73
N PRO A 288 13.18 7.85 -22.45
CA PRO A 288 13.75 9.20 -22.53
C PRO A 288 13.60 10.02 -21.23
N ALA A 289 13.15 9.42 -20.12
CA ALA A 289 12.94 10.12 -18.86
C ALA A 289 13.25 9.24 -17.65
N LYS A 290 14.50 8.77 -17.49
CA LYS A 290 15.04 8.29 -16.20
C LYS A 290 16.57 8.12 -16.26
N VAL A 291 17.29 9.17 -16.68
CA VAL A 291 18.67 9.34 -16.20
C VAL A 291 18.55 9.89 -14.78
N LYS A 292 18.37 9.00 -13.80
CA LYS A 292 18.43 9.36 -12.39
C LYS A 292 19.49 8.47 -11.78
N ALA A 293 20.46 9.09 -11.09
CA ALA A 293 21.64 8.45 -10.53
C ALA A 293 21.23 7.18 -9.77
N ASN A 294 21.52 6.03 -10.37
CA ASN A 294 21.20 4.72 -9.83
C ASN A 294 22.32 4.31 -8.87
N LEU A 295 22.08 4.42 -7.57
CA LEU A 295 22.90 3.67 -6.61
C LEU A 295 22.36 2.24 -6.61
N LEU A 296 23.10 1.34 -7.26
CA LEU A 296 22.83 -0.10 -7.21
C LEU A 296 23.02 -0.57 -5.77
N THR A 297 21.92 -0.84 -5.08
CA THR A 297 21.97 -1.38 -3.73
C THR A 297 21.71 -2.87 -3.83
N ILE A 298 22.74 -3.69 -3.60
CA ILE A 298 22.58 -5.14 -3.47
C ILE A 298 22.17 -5.37 -2.01
N GLN A 299 20.87 -5.48 -1.76
CA GLN A 299 20.41 -5.91 -0.45
C GLN A 299 20.39 -7.43 -0.45
N PHE A 300 21.27 -8.06 0.32
CA PHE A 300 21.03 -9.43 0.75
C PHE A 300 19.85 -9.40 1.71
N CYS A 301 18.63 -9.58 1.20
CA CYS A 301 17.48 -9.84 2.05
C CYS A 301 17.63 -11.26 2.62
N ILE A 302 18.42 -11.39 3.67
CA ILE A 302 18.31 -12.53 4.59
C ILE A 302 16.98 -12.33 5.29
N TYR A 303 15.90 -12.90 4.74
CA TYR A 303 14.69 -13.09 5.52
C TYR A 303 15.04 -14.07 6.63
N PHE A 304 15.15 -13.54 7.85
CA PHE A 304 15.26 -14.32 9.09
C PHE A 304 13.92 -15.02 9.33
N ILE A 305 13.58 -15.99 8.49
CA ILE A 305 12.54 -16.96 8.80
C ILE A 305 13.21 -17.94 9.77
N CYS A 306 12.88 -17.79 11.06
CA CYS A 306 13.12 -18.71 12.17
C CYS A 306 14.26 -19.72 11.99
N TYR A 307 15.39 -19.47 12.69
CA TYR A 307 16.31 -20.48 13.23
C TYR A 307 16.35 -21.83 12.46
N GLN A 308 16.96 -21.88 11.27
CA GLN A 308 17.74 -23.02 10.73
C GLN A 308 17.97 -23.02 9.20
N PHE A 309 17.34 -22.16 8.39
CA PHE A 309 17.54 -22.20 6.92
C PHE A 309 17.93 -20.84 6.33
N ILE A 310 19.17 -20.75 5.83
CA ILE A 310 19.62 -19.61 5.01
C ILE A 310 18.97 -19.75 3.63
N LEU A 311 17.94 -18.95 3.37
CA LEU A 311 17.31 -18.83 2.06
C LEU A 311 18.07 -17.77 1.24
N PHE A 312 18.86 -18.19 0.24
CA PHE A 312 19.56 -17.25 -0.66
C PHE A 312 18.59 -16.71 -1.71
N ILE A 313 17.82 -15.67 -1.36
CA ILE A 313 17.16 -14.82 -2.35
C ILE A 313 17.98 -13.54 -2.48
N VAL A 314 18.59 -13.34 -3.66
CA VAL A 314 19.32 -12.12 -3.96
C VAL A 314 18.38 -11.16 -4.67
N ILE A 315 18.09 -10.04 -4.02
CA ILE A 315 17.27 -8.96 -4.58
C ILE A 315 18.21 -7.83 -4.96
N ILE A 316 18.23 -7.48 -6.25
CA ILE A 316 18.98 -6.33 -6.74
C ILE A 316 17.96 -5.29 -7.17
N TYR A 317 18.05 -4.10 -6.58
CA TYR A 317 17.22 -2.97 -6.97
C TYR A 317 18.07 -1.72 -7.20
N SER A 318 17.58 -0.85 -8.07
CA SER A 318 18.09 0.51 -8.20
C SER A 318 17.27 1.45 -7.31
N LYS A 319 17.92 2.15 -6.37
CA LYS A 319 17.25 3.12 -5.49
C LYS A 319 17.44 4.54 -6.03
N LEU A 320 16.34 5.26 -6.17
CA LEU A 320 16.31 6.67 -6.51
C LEU A 320 16.49 7.50 -5.23
N LEU A 321 17.63 8.17 -5.06
CA LEU A 321 17.82 9.13 -3.96
C LEU A 321 17.02 10.41 -4.26
N ALA A 322 15.74 10.44 -3.87
CA ALA A 322 14.98 11.67 -3.77
C ALA A 322 15.03 12.16 -2.31
N ASN A 323 15.75 13.25 -2.07
CA ASN A 323 15.89 14.00 -0.81
C ASN A 323 16.67 13.33 0.34
N GLU A 324 17.97 13.63 0.40
CA GLU A 324 18.90 13.35 1.51
C GLU A 324 18.56 14.00 2.88
N LYS A 325 17.38 14.63 3.06
CA LYS A 325 16.98 15.19 4.36
C LYS A 325 16.03 14.31 5.18
N LEU A 326 15.58 13.18 4.65
CA LEU A 326 14.62 12.28 5.31
C LEU A 326 15.19 10.92 5.75
N PHE A 327 16.47 10.63 5.46
CA PHE A 327 17.04 9.27 5.63
C PHE A 327 18.24 9.17 6.59
N ASN A 328 18.59 10.24 7.31
CA ASN A 328 19.69 10.25 8.28
C ASN A 328 19.33 9.63 9.66
N ALA A 329 18.40 8.67 9.71
CA ALA A 329 18.00 8.01 10.96
C ALA A 329 18.26 6.49 10.99
N SER A 330 18.86 5.90 9.95
CA SER A 330 19.08 4.44 9.89
C SER A 330 20.52 4.03 9.56
N LEU A 331 21.47 4.96 9.71
CA LEU A 331 22.90 4.70 9.52
C LEU A 331 23.67 5.21 10.74
N LEU A 332 23.47 4.56 11.89
CA LEU A 332 24.37 4.61 13.03
C LEU A 332 24.11 3.39 13.92
N SER A 333 25.21 2.77 14.36
CA SER A 333 25.30 1.65 15.31
C SER A 333 25.05 0.24 14.76
N LEU A 334 26.05 -0.30 14.07
CA LEU A 334 26.54 -1.65 14.34
C LEU A 334 28.06 -1.58 14.30
N HIS A 335 28.65 -1.43 15.48
CA HIS A 335 30.04 -1.77 15.73
C HIS A 335 30.08 -3.07 16.54
#